data_AF-A0A353V7L3-F1
#
_entry.id   AF-A0A353V7L3-F1
#
_cell.length_a   1.000
_cell.length_b   1.000
_cell.length_c   1.000
_cell.angle_alpha   90.00
_cell.angle_beta   90.00
_cell.angle_gamma   90.00
#
_symmetry.space_group_name_H-M   'P 1'
#
loop_
_entity.id
_entity.type
_entity.pdbx_description
1 polymer ?
#
loop_
_entity_poly.entity_id
_entity_poly.type
_entity_poly.pdbx_seq_one_letter_code
_entity_poly.pdbx_strand_id
1 'polypeptide(L)'
;MASRPTRAAILGAALLLAGCASADPRFGPRLGEHQIGPMRVVILDDRRVDLACQVRRPAPGQRYEGCWVPSERTIISRNDIGVLLHELKHALDPEWTH
;
A
#
# COMPACT_ATOMS: atom_id res chain seq x y z
N MET A 1 -12.81 24.05 46.28
CA MET A 1 -13.34 23.58 44.98
C MET A 1 -12.15 23.13 44.14
N ALA A 2 -11.98 21.83 43.91
CA ALA A 2 -10.83 21.27 43.22
C ALA A 2 -11.16 21.06 41.74
N SER A 3 -10.50 21.80 40.85
CA SER A 3 -10.52 21.57 39.40
C SER A 3 -9.53 20.46 39.06
N ARG A 4 -10.03 19.30 38.59
CA ARG A 4 -9.21 18.21 38.02
C ARG A 4 -9.16 18.35 36.50
N PRO A 5 -8.01 18.62 35.86
CA PRO A 5 -7.83 18.42 34.43
C PRO A 5 -7.00 17.16 34.23
N THR A 6 -7.62 15.98 34.14
CA THR A 6 -6.83 14.74 33.94
C THR A 6 -7.64 13.64 33.25
N ARG A 7 -8.43 14.00 32.23
CA ARG A 7 -9.13 13.00 31.40
C ARG A 7 -8.89 13.14 29.91
N ALA A 8 -8.49 14.30 29.41
CA ALA A 8 -8.28 14.51 27.97
C ALA A 8 -6.95 13.92 27.44
N ALA A 9 -5.93 13.78 28.28
CA ALA A 9 -4.60 13.34 27.82
C ALA A 9 -4.49 11.83 27.56
N ILE A 10 -5.42 11.02 28.07
CA ILE A 10 -5.31 9.54 28.01
C ILE A 10 -5.84 9.00 26.67
N LEU A 11 -6.80 9.68 26.02
CA LEU A 11 -7.33 9.22 24.72
C LEU A 11 -6.38 9.48 23.54
N GLY A 12 -5.47 10.45 23.63
CA GLY A 12 -4.52 10.76 22.55
C GLY A 12 -3.41 9.71 22.37
N ALA A 13 -3.03 9.01 23.44
CA ALA A 13 -1.95 8.03 23.40
C ALA A 13 -2.38 6.66 22.84
N ALA A 14 -3.67 6.31 22.94
CA ALA A 14 -4.18 5.02 22.47
C ALA A 14 -4.24 4.91 20.94
N LEU A 15 -4.39 6.03 20.23
CA LEU A 15 -4.42 6.06 18.76
C LEU A 15 -3.02 5.95 18.12
N LEU A 16 -1.95 6.27 18.86
CA LEU A 16 -0.57 6.20 18.36
C LEU A 16 0.05 4.80 18.47
N LEU A 17 -0.57 3.88 19.22
CA LEU A 17 -0.04 2.52 19.43
C LEU A 17 -0.65 1.46 18.50
N ALA A 18 -1.67 1.79 17.71
CA ALA A 18 -2.29 0.85 16.77
C ALA A 18 -1.54 0.74 15.41
N GLY A 19 -0.45 1.50 15.22
CA GLY A 19 0.25 1.61 13.93
C GLY A 19 1.26 0.51 13.61
N CYS A 20 1.59 -0.39 14.54
CA CYS A 20 2.52 -1.49 14.28
C CYS A 20 1.77 -2.72 13.79
N ALA A 21 1.25 -2.68 12.56
CA ALA A 21 0.91 -3.91 11.86
C ALA A 21 2.21 -4.71 11.68
N SER A 22 2.39 -5.75 12.51
CA SER A 22 3.52 -6.66 12.37
C SER A 22 3.34 -7.45 11.07
N ALA A 23 3.93 -6.98 9.98
CA ALA A 23 4.24 -7.81 8.84
C ALA A 23 5.33 -8.78 9.29
N ASP A 24 4.97 -10.01 9.65
CA ASP A 24 5.95 -11.10 9.77
C ASP A 24 6.55 -11.33 8.37
N PRO A 25 7.86 -11.07 8.16
CA PRO A 25 8.49 -11.15 6.85
C PRO A 25 8.51 -12.56 6.26
N ARG A 26 8.13 -13.60 7.02
CA ARG A 26 7.94 -14.97 6.50
C ARG A 26 6.67 -15.13 5.68
N PHE A 27 5.73 -14.20 5.79
CA PHE A 27 4.48 -14.21 5.03
C PHE A 27 4.52 -13.04 4.06
N GLY A 28 4.50 -13.33 2.75
CA GLY A 28 4.41 -12.31 1.71
C GLY A 28 3.20 -11.37 1.89
N PRO A 29 3.11 -10.29 1.07
CA PRO A 29 2.03 -9.33 1.15
C PRO A 29 0.66 -10.03 1.20
N ARG A 30 -0.12 -9.83 2.27
CA ARG A 30 -1.44 -10.48 2.36
C ARG A 30 -2.35 -9.93 1.26
N LEU A 31 -3.14 -10.79 0.63
CA LEU A 31 -4.17 -10.35 -0.32
C LEU A 31 -5.09 -9.30 0.34
N GLY A 32 -5.54 -8.33 -0.44
CA GLY A 32 -6.44 -7.27 0.01
C GLY A 32 -5.83 -5.88 -0.10
N GLU A 33 -6.51 -4.92 0.54
CA GLU A 33 -6.12 -3.52 0.54
C GLU A 33 -5.36 -3.15 1.82
N HIS A 34 -4.26 -2.41 1.64
CA HIS A 34 -3.38 -1.91 2.68
C HIS A 34 -3.05 -0.44 2.43
N GLN A 35 -2.43 0.20 3.42
CA GLN A 35 -2.02 1.60 3.35
C GLN A 35 -0.54 1.74 3.72
N ILE A 36 0.20 2.52 2.93
CA ILE A 36 1.57 2.96 3.24
C ILE A 36 1.56 4.49 3.19
N GLY A 37 1.47 5.10 4.36
CA GLY A 37 1.25 6.55 4.46
C GLY A 37 -0.01 6.95 3.68
N PRO A 38 0.06 7.91 2.74
CA PRO A 38 -1.07 8.33 1.91
C PRO A 38 -1.30 7.45 0.66
N MET A 39 -0.53 6.37 0.48
CA MET A 39 -0.62 5.49 -0.69
C MET A 39 -1.43 4.25 -0.36
N ARG A 40 -2.34 3.90 -1.26
CA ARG A 40 -3.09 2.65 -1.20
C ARG A 40 -2.27 1.53 -1.86
N VAL A 41 -2.27 0.35 -1.26
CA VAL A 41 -1.64 -0.85 -1.82
C VAL A 41 -2.70 -1.94 -1.95
N VAL A 42 -2.94 -2.44 -3.16
CA VAL A 42 -3.91 -3.48 -3.43
C VAL A 42 -3.15 -4.73 -3.89
N ILE A 43 -3.15 -5.76 -3.05
CA ILE A 43 -2.54 -7.05 -3.36
C ILE A 43 -3.62 -7.99 -3.89
N LEU A 44 -3.49 -8.41 -5.15
CA LEU A 44 -4.44 -9.27 -5.84
C LEU A 44 -3.80 -10.62 -6.21
N ASP A 45 -4.63 -11.58 -6.63
CA ASP A 45 -4.13 -12.77 -7.31
C ASP A 45 -3.57 -12.43 -8.71
N ASP A 46 -2.60 -13.22 -9.18
CA ASP A 46 -1.86 -12.98 -10.43
C ASP A 46 -2.75 -12.76 -11.67
N ARG A 47 -3.95 -13.37 -11.73
CA ARG A 47 -4.86 -13.21 -12.87
C ARG A 47 -5.61 -11.88 -12.84
N ARG A 48 -5.87 -11.34 -11.64
CA ARG A 48 -6.58 -10.08 -11.47
C ARG A 48 -5.66 -8.87 -11.57
N VAL A 49 -4.37 -9.01 -11.26
CA VAL A 49 -3.41 -7.90 -11.35
C VAL A 49 -3.33 -7.36 -12.78
N ASP A 50 -3.11 -8.24 -13.75
CA ASP A 50 -2.96 -7.84 -15.16
C ASP A 50 -4.17 -7.04 -15.65
N LEU A 51 -5.38 -7.58 -15.43
CA LEU A 51 -6.62 -6.89 -15.79
C LEU A 51 -6.77 -5.54 -15.07
N ALA A 52 -6.54 -5.49 -13.76
CA ALA A 52 -6.69 -4.28 -12.97
C ALA A 52 -5.71 -3.18 -13.40
N CYS A 53 -4.49 -3.57 -13.79
CA CYS A 53 -3.47 -2.69 -14.31
C CYS A 53 -3.77 -2.23 -15.74
N GLN A 54 -4.15 -3.13 -16.66
CA GLN A 54 -4.51 -2.78 -18.04
C GLN A 54 -5.65 -1.75 -18.10
N VAL A 55 -6.64 -1.85 -17.22
CA VAL A 55 -7.76 -0.89 -17.16
C VAL A 55 -7.29 0.53 -16.80
N ARG A 56 -6.23 0.67 -15.98
CA ARG A 56 -5.73 1.96 -15.48
C ARG A 56 -4.54 2.50 -16.26
N ARG A 57 -3.72 1.59 -16.77
CA ARG A 57 -2.51 1.83 -17.55
C ARG A 57 -2.49 0.86 -18.73
N PRO A 58 -3.23 1.17 -19.81
CA PRO A 58 -3.26 0.30 -20.98
C PRO A 58 -1.87 0.17 -21.61
N ALA A 59 -1.37 -1.05 -21.72
CA ALA A 59 -0.17 -1.41 -22.48
C ALA A 59 -0.44 -2.69 -23.28
N PRO A 60 -0.99 -2.56 -24.51
CA PRO A 60 -1.35 -3.71 -25.33
C PRO A 60 -0.15 -4.63 -25.59
N GLY A 61 -0.35 -5.95 -25.40
CA GLY A 61 0.68 -6.96 -25.63
C GLY A 61 1.69 -7.13 -24.49
N GLN A 62 1.60 -6.33 -23.43
CA GLN A 62 2.37 -6.53 -22.21
C GLN A 62 1.50 -7.16 -21.12
N ARG A 63 2.12 -7.95 -20.25
CA ARG A 63 1.47 -8.50 -19.07
C ARG A 63 2.01 -7.80 -17.84
N TYR A 64 1.11 -7.28 -17.01
CA TYR A 64 1.49 -6.67 -15.74
C TYR A 64 1.58 -7.71 -14.63
N GLU A 65 2.67 -7.63 -13.86
CA GLU A 65 2.78 -8.29 -12.55
C GLU A 65 2.43 -7.35 -11.39
N GLY A 66 2.46 -6.05 -11.65
CA GLY A 66 2.09 -4.95 -10.77
C GLY A 66 2.04 -3.65 -11.58
N CYS A 67 1.50 -2.59 -10.98
CA CYS A 67 1.55 -1.25 -11.52
C CYS A 67 1.37 -0.18 -10.44
N TRP A 68 2.19 0.87 -10.51
CA TRP A 68 1.91 2.15 -9.89
C TRP A 68 0.93 2.98 -10.74
N VAL A 69 -0.13 3.48 -10.10
CA VAL A 69 -1.19 4.32 -10.69
C VAL A 69 -1.14 5.71 -10.06
N PRO A 70 -0.44 6.69 -10.67
CA PRO A 70 -0.17 7.98 -10.05
C PRO A 70 -1.43 8.78 -9.70
N SER A 71 -2.43 8.78 -10.57
CA SER A 71 -3.70 9.51 -10.38
C SER A 71 -4.50 9.03 -9.17
N GLU A 72 -4.36 7.76 -8.80
CA GLU A 72 -5.05 7.15 -7.66
C GLU A 72 -4.16 7.02 -6.42
N ARG A 73 -2.89 7.42 -6.52
CA ARG A 73 -1.85 7.14 -5.50
C ARG A 73 -1.88 5.67 -5.03
N THR A 74 -2.07 4.76 -5.99
CA THR A 74 -2.33 3.34 -5.71
C THR A 74 -1.27 2.44 -6.35
N ILE A 75 -0.69 1.55 -5.55
CA ILE A 75 0.09 0.41 -6.02
C ILE A 75 -0.85 -0.79 -6.15
N ILE A 76 -0.87 -1.44 -7.30
CA ILE A 76 -1.50 -2.74 -7.49
C ILE A 76 -0.37 -3.74 -7.70
N SER A 77 -0.36 -4.84 -6.94
CA SER A 77 0.71 -5.84 -7.04
C SER A 77 0.15 -7.24 -6.87
N ARG A 78 0.82 -8.23 -7.46
CA ARG A 78 0.66 -9.62 -7.04
C ARG A 78 1.22 -9.82 -5.62
N ASN A 79 0.89 -10.96 -5.01
CA ASN A 79 1.47 -11.37 -3.71
C ASN A 79 2.94 -11.82 -3.89
N ASP A 80 3.78 -10.88 -4.29
CA ASP A 80 5.22 -11.01 -4.42
C ASP A 80 5.88 -9.73 -3.90
N ILE A 81 6.86 -9.89 -3.01
CA ILE A 81 7.51 -8.73 -2.37
C ILE A 81 8.43 -7.97 -3.34
N GLY A 82 9.06 -8.67 -4.29
CA GLY A 82 9.92 -8.05 -5.29
C GLY A 82 9.13 -7.13 -6.21
N VAL A 83 7.97 -7.59 -6.67
CA VAL A 83 7.05 -6.77 -7.48
C VAL A 83 6.50 -5.60 -6.68
N LEU A 84 6.07 -5.81 -5.44
CA LEU A 84 5.59 -4.71 -4.59
C LEU A 84 6.66 -3.63 -4.41
N LEU A 85 7.91 -4.02 -4.14
CA LEU A 85 9.02 -3.10 -3.99
C LEU A 85 9.38 -2.38 -5.29
N HIS A 86 9.26 -3.06 -6.44
CA HIS A 86 9.44 -2.45 -7.76
C HIS A 86 8.41 -1.33 -8.01
N GLU A 87 7.13 -1.60 -7.76
CA GLU A 87 6.09 -0.58 -7.95
C GLU A 87 6.18 0.55 -6.91
N LEU A 88 6.56 0.23 -5.68
CA LEU A 88 6.84 1.23 -4.65
C LEU A 88 7.99 2.14 -5.08
N LYS A 89 9.01 1.61 -5.76
CA LYS A 89 10.08 2.43 -6.31
C LYS A 89 9.55 3.45 -7.31
N HIS A 90 8.70 3.06 -8.27
CA HIS A 90 8.07 4.02 -9.19
C HIS A 90 7.21 5.07 -8.48
N ALA A 91 6.60 4.72 -7.35
CA ALA A 91 5.82 5.67 -6.54
C ALA A 91 6.70 6.71 -5.84
N LEU A 92 7.90 6.31 -5.39
CA LEU A 92 8.83 7.16 -4.65
C LEU A 92 9.80 7.93 -5.54
N ASP A 93 10.12 7.39 -6.71
CA ASP A 93 11.03 7.96 -7.69
C ASP A 93 10.37 7.96 -9.09
N PRO A 94 9.54 8.98 -9.39
CA PRO A 94 8.78 9.04 -10.65
C PRO A 94 9.66 9.23 -11.90
N GLU A 95 10.88 9.74 -11.74
CA GLU A 95 11.82 9.95 -12.84
C GLU A 95 12.54 8.65 -13.24
N TRP A 96 12.50 7.65 -12.38
CA TRP A 96 13.01 6.32 -12.69
C TRP A 96 12.06 5.58 -13.65
N THR A 97 12.32 5.77 -14.94
CA THR A 97 11.71 5.03 -16.04
C THR A 97 12.70 3.97 -16.53
N HIS A 98 12.21 2.73 -16.72
CA HIS A 98 12.98 1.66 -17.37
C HIS A 98 13.16 1.96 -18.86
#